data_AF-A0A6F9ZTZ9-F1
#
_entry.id   AF-A0A6F9ZTZ9-F1
#
_cell.length_a   1.000
_cell.length_b   1.000
_cell.length_c   1.000
_cell.angle_alpha   90.00
_cell.angle_beta   90.00
_cell.angle_gamma   90.00
#
_symmetry.space_group_name_H-M   'P 1'
#
loop_
_entity.id
_entity.type
_entity.pdbx_description
1 polymer ?
#
loop_
_entity_poly.entity_id
_entity_poly.type
_entity_poly.pdbx_seq_one_letter_code
_entity_poly.pdbx_strand_id
1 'polypeptide(L)' 'MAIDEGYTDFEELRKKLRIGMGTCQGRTCIMLALRILARKTGKSIEEIEKPSFRPPVVPITLGSLAGEEDED' A
#
# COMPACT_ATOMS: atom_id res chain seq x y z
N MET A 1 19.24 -1.65 -0.66
CA MET A 1 17.77 -1.45 -0.50
C MET A 1 17.16 -1.68 -1.88
N ALA A 2 15.90 -2.12 -2.02
CA ALA A 2 15.32 -2.37 -3.35
C ALA A 2 15.44 -1.16 -4.31
N ILE A 3 15.39 0.06 -3.78
CA ILE A 3 15.61 1.27 -4.60
C ILE A 3 17.03 1.33 -5.18
N ASP A 4 18.04 0.91 -4.41
CA ASP A 4 19.43 0.87 -4.87
C ASP A 4 19.67 -0.29 -5.87
N GLU A 5 18.75 -1.25 -5.96
CA GLU A 5 18.73 -2.32 -6.98
C GLU A 5 18.05 -1.87 -8.29
N GLY A 6 17.53 -0.63 -8.35
CA GLY A 6 16.92 -0.05 -9.55
C GLY A 6 15.39 -0.01 -9.55
N TYR A 7 14.72 -0.53 -8.51
CA TYR A 7 13.26 -0.41 -8.37
C TYR A 7 12.88 1.03 -7.99
N THR A 8 12.46 1.83 -8.98
CA THR A 8 12.21 3.28 -8.81
C THR A 8 10.74 3.67 -8.91
N ASP A 9 9.86 2.69 -9.14
CA ASP A 9 8.42 2.84 -9.11
C ASP A 9 7.81 2.28 -7.80
N PHE A 10 6.74 2.92 -7.30
CA PHE A 10 6.12 2.49 -6.06
C PHE A 10 5.44 1.13 -6.18
N GLU A 11 4.82 0.82 -7.31
CA GLU A 11 4.11 -0.44 -7.53
C GLU A 11 5.09 -1.61 -7.66
N GLU A 12 6.27 -1.38 -8.25
CA GLU A 12 7.38 -2.34 -8.24
C GLU A 12 7.85 -2.66 -6.83
N LEU A 13 8.10 -1.62 -6.00
CA LEU A 13 8.47 -1.79 -4.61
C LEU A 13 7.38 -2.48 -3.80
N ARG A 14 6.11 -2.15 -4.06
CA ARG A 14 4.95 -2.79 -3.43
C ARG A 14 4.90 -4.28 -3.74
N LYS A 15 5.13 -4.69 -4.99
CA LYS A 15 5.17 -6.11 -5.38
C LYS A 15 6.37 -6.84 -4.77
N LYS A 16 7.55 -6.22 -4.80
CA LYS A 16 8.80 -6.82 -4.30
C LYS A 16 8.83 -6.96 -2.77
N LEU A 17 8.38 -5.93 -2.06
CA LEU A 17 8.52 -5.81 -0.59
C LEU A 17 7.19 -5.96 0.16
N ARG A 18 6.07 -6.14 -0.56
CA ARG A 18 4.71 -6.28 -0.01
C ARG A 18 4.24 -5.07 0.81
N ILE A 19 4.74 -3.88 0.49
CA ILE A 19 4.36 -2.63 1.17
C ILE A 19 2.85 -2.38 1.01
N GLY A 20 2.16 -2.11 2.11
CA GLY A 20 0.73 -1.82 2.08
C GLY A 20 -0.17 -3.03 1.75
N MET A 21 0.34 -4.26 1.86
CA MET A 21 -0.44 -5.49 1.69
C MET A 21 -0.83 -6.17 3.02
N GLY A 22 -0.52 -5.55 4.16
CA GLY A 22 -0.95 -6.04 5.48
C GLY A 22 -2.42 -5.76 5.75
N THR A 23 -2.95 -6.28 6.86
CA THR A 23 -4.34 -6.06 7.31
C THR A 23 -4.71 -4.58 7.46
N CYS A 24 -3.71 -3.73 7.75
CA CYS A 24 -3.87 -2.29 7.84
C CYS A 24 -3.93 -1.58 6.47
N GLN A 25 -3.81 -2.30 5.35
CA GLN A 25 -3.85 -1.77 3.97
C GLN A 25 -2.93 -0.55 3.74
N GLY A 26 -1.80 -0.51 4.45
CA GLY A 26 -0.78 0.51 4.26
C GLY A 26 -1.10 1.90 4.80
N ARG A 27 -2.07 2.01 5.73
CA ARG A 27 -2.45 3.26 6.43
C ARG A 27 -1.25 4.12 6.87
N THR A 28 -0.18 3.48 7.34
CA THR A 28 1.05 4.16 7.79
C THR A 28 2.20 4.00 6.80
N CYS A 29 2.47 2.76 6.35
CA CYS A 29 3.70 2.46 5.63
C CYS A 29 3.75 3.02 4.20
N ILE A 30 2.61 3.22 3.52
CA ILE A 30 2.60 3.74 2.13
C ILE A 30 3.22 5.14 2.09
N MET A 31 2.78 6.05 2.96
CA MET A 31 3.30 7.43 2.97
C MET A 31 4.78 7.49 3.39
N LEU A 32 5.22 6.61 4.28
CA LEU A 32 6.63 6.52 4.65
C LEU A 32 7.48 6.03 3.47
N ALA A 33 7.04 4.98 2.78
CA ALA A 33 7.73 4.45 1.62
C ALA A 33 7.78 5.46 0.45
N LEU A 34 6.68 6.17 0.17
CA LEU A 34 6.66 7.25 -0.83
C LEU A 34 7.65 8.37 -0.50
N ARG A 35 7.75 8.79 0.76
CA ARG A 35 8.75 9.78 1.21
C ARG A 35 10.18 9.30 1.04
N ILE A 36 10.45 8.02 1.32
CA ILE A 36 11.78 7.42 1.11
C ILE A 36 12.11 7.36 -0.38
N LEU A 37 11.15 6.95 -1.21
CA LEU A 37 11.29 6.88 -2.66
C LEU A 37 11.56 8.26 -3.28
N ALA A 38 10.78 9.28 -2.89
CA ALA A 38 10.99 10.67 -3.30
C ALA A 38 12.42 11.15 -3.01
N ARG A 39 12.89 10.98 -1.77
CA ARG A 39 14.26 11.38 -1.37
C ARG A 39 15.34 10.64 -2.16
N LYS A 40 15.13 9.35 -2.45
CA LYS A 40 16.12 8.52 -3.15
C LYS A 40 16.15 8.74 -4.66
N THR A 41 15.03 9.12 -5.25
CA THR A 41 14.90 9.35 -6.70
C THR A 41 15.03 10.81 -7.10
N GLY A 42 15.02 11.74 -6.13
CA GLY A 42 15.04 13.18 -6.40
C GLY A 42 13.72 13.74 -6.93
N LYS A 43 12.65 12.94 -6.96
CA LYS A 43 11.31 13.35 -7.39
C LYS A 43 10.51 13.92 -6.23
N SER A 44 9.57 14.81 -6.53
CA SER A 44 8.53 15.22 -5.58
C SER A 44 7.56 14.05 -5.30
N ILE A 45 6.81 14.13 -4.20
CA ILE A 45 5.83 13.07 -3.86
C ILE A 45 4.65 13.10 -4.84
N GLU A 46 4.36 14.27 -5.41
CA GLU A 46 3.31 14.51 -6.39
C GLU A 46 3.60 13.82 -7.72
N GLU A 47 4.87 13.66 -8.09
CA GLU A 47 5.32 12.98 -9.31
C GLU A 47 5.32 11.44 -9.17
N ILE A 48 5.21 10.91 -7.96
CA ILE A 48 5.20 9.47 -7.72
C ILE A 48 3.76 8.97 -7.72
N GLU A 49 3.48 7.99 -8.58
CA GLU A 49 2.17 7.36 -8.64
C GLU A 49 1.83 6.67 -7.31
N LYS A 50 0.64 6.96 -6.79
CA LYS A 50 0.14 6.43 -5.52
C LYS A 50 -0.71 5.19 -5.77
N PRO A 51 -0.66 4.20 -4.86
CA PRO A 51 -1.50 3.02 -5.00
C PRO A 51 -2.99 3.40 -4.92
N SER A 52 -3.82 2.69 -5.67
CA SER A 52 -5.28 2.81 -5.57
C SER A 52 -5.78 2.28 -4.22
N PHE A 53 -6.67 3.04 -3.58
CA PHE A 53 -7.43 2.60 -2.42
C PHE A 53 -8.71 1.91 -2.90
N ARG A 54 -8.99 0.72 -2.38
CA ARG A 54 -10.14 -0.10 -2.79
C ARG A 54 -10.99 -0.47 -1.59
N PRO A 55 -12.33 -0.46 -1.71
CA PRO A 55 -13.21 -1.00 -0.69
C PRO A 55 -13.00 -2.53 -0.52
N PRO A 56 -13.25 -3.08 0.68
CA PRO A 56 -13.60 -2.40 1.93
C PRO A 56 -12.36 -1.79 2.64
N VAL A 57 -12.54 -0.63 3.30
CA VAL A 57 -11.44 0.13 3.96
C VAL A 57 -10.95 -0.55 5.26
N VAL A 58 -11.82 -1.35 5.86
CA VAL A 58 -11.53 -2.25 6.97
C VAL A 58 -11.80 -3.69 6.52
N PRO A 59 -11.05 -4.67 7.03
CA PRO A 59 -11.41 -6.07 6.82
C PRO A 59 -12.82 -6.33 7.35
N ILE A 60 -13.59 -7.08 6.57
CA ILE A 60 -14.92 -7.59 6.93
C ILE A 60 -14.93 -9.10 6.71
N THR A 61 -15.79 -9.81 7.43
CA THR A 61 -15.97 -11.25 7.25
C THR A 61 -16.63 -11.55 5.90
N LEU A 62 -16.41 -12.76 5.38
CA LEU A 62 -17.13 -13.20 4.18
C LEU A 62 -18.64 -13.40 4.47
N GLY A 63 -19.00 -13.78 5.70
CA GLY A 63 -20.40 -13.87 6.15
C GLY A 63 -21.12 -12.52 6.07
N SER A 64 -20.49 -11.45 6.54
CA SER A 64 -21.01 -10.08 6.42
C SER A 64 -21.26 -9.68 4.95
N LEU A 65 -20.39 -10.11 4.02
CA LEU A 65 -20.61 -9.93 2.58
C LEU A 65 -21.73 -10.81 2.00
N ALA A 66 -21.98 -11.99 2.58
CA ALA A 66 -23.04 -12.91 2.20
C ALA A 66 -24.42 -12.55 2.78
N GLY A 67 -24.48 -11.55 3.66
CA GLY A 67 -25.70 -11.13 4.36
C GLY A 67 -25.99 -11.93 5.63
N GLU A 68 -25.00 -12.64 6.16
CA GLU A 68 -25.08 -13.25 7.50
C GLU A 68 -24.90 -12.14 8.54
N GLU A 69 -25.75 -12.14 9.57
CA GLU A 69 -25.55 -11.29 10.75
C GLU A 69 -24.28 -11.77 11.46
N ASP A 70 -23.43 -10.85 11.89
CA ASP A 70 -22.25 -11.20 12.69
C ASP A 70 -22.76 -11.87 13.99
N GLU A 71 -22.67 -13.20 14.08
CA GLU A 71 -22.83 -13.90 15.36
C GLU A 71 -21.62 -13.51 16.23
N ASP A 72 -21.86 -12.64 17.22
CA ASP A 72 -20.87 -12.14 18.20
C ASP A 72 -20.07 -13.25 18.89
#